data_AF-A0A351USP0-F1
#
_entry.id   AF-A0A351USP0-F1
#
_cell.length_a   1.000
_cell.length_b   1.000
_cell.length_c   1.000
_cell.angle_alpha   90.00
_cell.angle_beta   90.00
_cell.angle_gamma   90.00
#
_symmetry.space_group_name_H-M   'P 1'
#
loop_
_entity.id
_entity.type
_entity.pdbx_description
1 polymer ?
#
loop_
_entity_poly.entity_id
_entity_poly.type
_entity_poly.pdbx_seq_one_letter_code
_entity_poly.pdbx_strand_id
1 'polypeptide(L)' 'CEYMTGGRVVVLGKTGKNFAAGMSGGIAYVLDDKNELYRNLNKAMISVEKVETTHDIEELKALIE' A
#
# COMPACT_ATOMS: atom_id res chain seq x y z
N CYS A 1 5.53 5.64 2.64
CA CYS A 1 6.22 5.56 1.34
C CYS A 1 6.09 6.90 0.62
N GLU A 2 6.87 7.89 1.02
CA GLU A 2 6.93 9.16 0.28
C GLU A 2 7.95 9.01 -0.85
N TYR A 3 7.64 9.52 -2.05
CA TYR A 3 8.54 9.49 -3.22
C TYR A 3 9.04 8.10 -3.64
N MET A 4 8.26 7.05 -3.38
CA MET A 4 8.60 5.70 -3.82
C MET A 4 8.51 5.59 -5.34
N THR A 5 9.57 5.10 -5.97
CA THR A 5 9.70 4.99 -7.44
C THR A 5 9.73 3.53 -7.94
N GLY A 6 9.78 2.56 -7.02
CA GLY A 6 9.75 1.13 -7.33
C GLY A 6 9.88 0.24 -6.09
N GLY A 7 9.69 -1.06 -6.27
CA GLY A 7 9.76 -2.07 -5.20
C GLY A 7 8.40 -2.42 -4.60
N ARG A 8 8.43 -3.23 -3.52
CA ARG A 8 7.26 -3.66 -2.77
C ARG A 8 7.45 -3.37 -1.29
N VAL A 9 6.41 -2.86 -0.63
CA VAL A 9 6.39 -2.61 0.81
C VAL A 9 5.14 -3.23 1.40
N VAL A 10 5.27 -3.90 2.54
CA VAL A 10 4.14 -4.40 3.34
C VAL A 10 4.07 -3.62 4.65
N VAL A 11 2.90 -3.07 4.96
CA VAL A 11 2.63 -2.32 6.19
C VAL A 11 1.56 -3.06 6.99
N LEU A 12 1.99 -3.84 7.99
CA LEU A 12 1.12 -4.62 8.88
C LEU A 12 0.60 -3.79 10.07
N GLY A 13 0.31 -2.51 9.84
CA GLY A 13 -0.08 -1.59 10.89
C GLY A 13 -0.63 -0.27 10.35
N LYS A 14 -0.87 0.69 11.24
CA LYS A 14 -1.48 1.97 10.87
C LYS A 14 -0.58 2.80 9.96
N THR A 15 -1.19 3.48 9.00
CA THR A 15 -0.54 4.53 8.21
C THR A 15 -0.74 5.91 8.83
N GLY A 16 0.24 6.79 8.60
CA GLY A 16 0.14 8.21 8.95
C GLY A 16 -0.49 9.05 7.84
N LYS A 17 -0.79 10.32 8.14
CA LYS A 17 -1.31 11.28 7.16
C LYS A 17 -0.38 11.42 5.96
N ASN A 18 -0.96 11.69 4.79
CA ASN A 18 -0.25 11.91 3.53
C ASN A 18 0.58 10.70 3.05
N PHE A 19 0.18 9.48 3.41
CA PHE A 19 0.81 8.25 2.94
C PHE A 19 0.74 8.16 1.41
N ALA A 20 1.77 7.61 0.78
CA ALA A 20 1.93 7.48 -0.67
C ALA A 20 2.07 8.81 -1.45
N ALA A 21 2.34 9.92 -0.77
CA ALA A 21 2.61 11.19 -1.45
C ALA A 21 3.85 11.08 -2.36
N GLY A 22 3.70 11.49 -3.61
CA GLY A 22 4.77 11.41 -4.61
C GLY A 22 5.17 9.98 -4.99
N MET A 23 4.41 8.96 -4.60
CA MET A 23 4.64 7.58 -5.03
C MET A 23 4.33 7.46 -6.52
N SER A 24 5.38 7.31 -7.33
CA SER A 24 5.29 7.24 -8.79
C SER A 24 5.52 5.84 -9.34
N GLY A 25 5.97 4.89 -8.51
CA GLY A 25 6.15 3.50 -8.90
C GLY A 25 6.30 2.53 -7.71
N GLY A 26 5.94 1.27 -7.95
CA GLY A 26 5.96 0.19 -6.95
C GLY A 26 4.58 -0.11 -6.35
N ILE A 27 4.55 -1.07 -5.42
CA ILE A 27 3.32 -1.56 -4.76
C ILE A 27 3.47 -1.44 -3.24
N ALA A 28 2.43 -0.95 -2.57
CA ALA A 28 2.36 -0.91 -1.11
C ALA A 28 1.12 -1.69 -0.64
N TYR A 29 1.34 -2.82 0.03
CA TYR A 29 0.30 -3.57 0.70
C TYR A 29 0.11 -3.01 2.11
N VAL A 30 -1.12 -2.67 2.47
CA VAL A 30 -1.43 -2.05 3.77
C VAL A 30 -2.58 -2.79 4.44
N LEU A 31 -2.35 -3.22 5.67
CA LEU A 31 -3.40 -3.76 6.53
C LEU A 31 -4.21 -2.60 7.13
N ASP A 32 -5.50 -2.53 6.79
CA ASP A 32 -6.40 -1.46 7.24
C ASP A 32 -7.56 -1.96 8.11
N ASP A 33 -7.24 -2.57 9.26
CA ASP A 33 -8.24 -3.13 10.19
C ASP A 33 -9.26 -2.10 10.72
N LYS A 34 -8.89 -0.82 10.71
CA LYS A 34 -9.73 0.28 11.23
C LYS A 34 -10.41 1.11 10.14
N ASN A 35 -10.23 0.75 8.87
CA ASN A 35 -10.78 1.49 7.73
C ASN A 35 -10.37 2.98 7.74
N GLU A 36 -9.12 3.25 8.16
CA GLU A 36 -8.55 4.60 8.30
C GLU A 36 -7.63 4.97 7.12
N LEU A 37 -7.17 3.99 6.35
CA LEU A 37 -6.21 4.19 5.27
C LEU A 37 -6.68 5.24 4.26
N TYR A 38 -7.94 5.14 3.83
CA TYR A 38 -8.48 6.03 2.80
C TYR A 38 -8.42 7.52 3.17
N ARG A 39 -8.44 7.85 4.47
CA ARG A 39 -8.32 9.22 4.98
C ARG A 39 -6.87 9.71 5.04
N ASN A 40 -5.94 8.78 5.17
CA ASN A 40 -4.52 9.04 5.32
C ASN A 40 -3.77 9.07 3.98
N LEU A 41 -4.37 8.58 2.89
CA LEU A 41 -3.76 8.52 1.57
C LEU A 41 -3.69 9.87 0.85
N ASN A 42 -2.54 10.13 0.24
CA ASN A 42 -2.41 11.05 -0.87
C ASN A 42 -2.73 10.29 -2.17
N LYS A 43 -3.75 10.73 -2.89
CA LYS A 43 -4.32 10.01 -4.04
C LYS A 43 -3.92 10.60 -5.39
N ALA A 44 -2.99 11.56 -5.40
CA ALA A 44 -2.66 12.31 -6.61
C ALA A 44 -1.98 11.43 -7.70
N MET A 45 -1.25 10.39 -7.29
CA MET A 45 -0.41 9.59 -8.20
C MET A 45 -0.57 8.08 -8.03
N ILE A 46 -1.52 7.63 -7.22
CA ILE A 46 -1.72 6.20 -6.92
C ILE A 46 -3.13 5.74 -7.24
N SER A 47 -3.27 4.46 -7.58
CA SER A 47 -4.53 3.72 -7.50
C SER A 47 -4.61 2.99 -6.16
N VAL A 48 -5.85 2.74 -5.71
CA VAL A 48 -6.12 1.97 -4.49
C VAL A 48 -7.09 0.87 -4.88
N GLU A 49 -6.67 -0.36 -4.64
CA GLU A 49 -7.44 -1.56 -4.94
C GLU A 49 -7.33 -2.56 -3.79
N LYS A 50 -8.31 -3.45 -3.68
CA LYS A 50 -8.28 -4.53 -2.70
C LYS A 50 -7.42 -5.67 -3.26
N VAL A 51 -6.75 -6.37 -2.36
CA VAL A 51 -6.00 -7.60 -2.69
C VAL A 51 -7.00 -8.72 -2.96
N GLU A 52 -7.43 -8.85 -4.22
CA GLU A 52 -8.43 -9.83 -4.67
C GLU A 52 -7.86 -10.83 -5.67
N THR A 53 -6.78 -10.48 -6.38
CA THR A 53 -6.18 -11.36 -7.38
C THR A 53 -5.33 -12.44 -6.72
N THR A 54 -5.31 -13.64 -7.31
CA THR A 54 -4.43 -14.73 -6.84
C THR A 54 -2.97 -14.30 -6.82
N HIS A 55 -2.55 -13.53 -7.82
CA HIS A 55 -1.17 -13.04 -7.91
C HIS A 55 -0.79 -12.15 -6.72
N ASP A 56 -1.62 -11.17 -6.37
CA ASP A 56 -1.34 -10.27 -5.24
C ASP A 56 -1.37 -11.00 -3.90
N ILE A 57 -2.26 -11.98 -3.75
CA ILE A 57 -2.34 -12.81 -2.54
C ILE A 57 -1.06 -13.64 -2.38
N GLU A 58 -0.59 -14.28 -3.43
CA GLU A 58 0.64 -15.08 -3.41
C GLU A 58 1.88 -14.21 -3.17
N GLU A 59 1.97 -13.06 -3.83
CA GLU A 59 3.08 -12.12 -3.62
C GLU A 59 3.10 -11.60 -2.17
N LEU A 60 1.95 -11.17 -1.64
CA LEU A 60 1.86 -10.68 -0.26
C LEU A 60 2.22 -11.78 0.75
N LYS A 61 1.75 -13.02 0.55
CA LYS A 61 2.12 -14.16 1.40
C LYS A 61 3.62 -14.40 1.41
N ALA A 62 4.24 -14.41 0.24
CA ALA A 62 5.69 -14.63 0.13
C ALA A 62 6.53 -13.50 0.78
N LEU A 63 5.95 -12.31 0.97
CA LEU A 63 6.62 -11.19 1.65
C LEU A 63 6.50 -11.22 3.18
N ILE A 64 5.55 -11.99 3.74
CA ILE A 64 5.29 -12.05 5.19
C ILE A 64 5.76 -13.35 5.85
N GLU A 65 6.08 -14.39 5.07
CA GLU A 65 6.65 -15.67 5.52
C GLU A 65 8.17 -15.66 5.52
#